data_AF-A0A2H0HRB1-F1
#
_entry.id   AF-A0A2H0HRB1-F1
#
_cell.length_a   1.000
_cell.length_b   1.000
_cell.length_c   1.000
_cell.angle_alpha   90.00
_cell.angle_beta   90.00
_cell.angle_gamma   90.00
#
_symmetry.space_group_name_H-M   'P 1'
#
loop_
_entity.id
_entity.type
_entity.pdbx_description
1 polymer ?
#
loop_
_entity_poly.entity_id
_entity_poly.type
_entity_poly.pdbx_seq_one_letter_code
_entity_poly.pdbx_strand_id
1 'polypeptide(L)' 'MTTQKPTPPVEPLPGDCCGEGCPRCVYDIHEEALVRYQQALAAWQAENGEGSGAQSMRAG' A
#
# COMPACT_ATOMS: atom_id res chain seq x y z
N MET A 1 -12.32 -10.67 15.60
CA MET A 1 -11.90 -9.38 15.01
C MET A 1 -11.40 -9.70 13.62
N THR A 2 -12.12 -9.28 12.58
CA THR A 2 -11.74 -9.60 11.19
C THR A 2 -10.66 -8.61 10.76
N THR A 3 -9.40 -9.04 10.68
CA THR A 3 -8.31 -8.22 10.15
C THR A 3 -8.61 -7.94 8.67
N GLN A 4 -8.86 -6.67 8.33
CA GLN A 4 -9.12 -6.27 6.95
C GLN A 4 -7.83 -6.34 6.12
N LYS A 5 -7.97 -6.65 4.83
CA LYS A 5 -6.84 -6.62 3.92
C LYS A 5 -6.30 -5.18 3.83
N PRO A 6 -4.97 -4.97 3.96
CA PRO A 6 -4.40 -3.65 3.76
C PRO A 6 -4.50 -3.23 2.29
N THR A 7 -4.59 -1.91 2.07
CA THR A 7 -4.62 -1.30 0.74
C THR A 7 -3.24 -0.71 0.43
N PRO A 8 -2.72 -0.85 -0.81
CA PRO A 8 -1.44 -0.23 -1.17
C PRO A 8 -1.51 1.31 -1.02
N PRO A 9 -0.40 1.97 -0.66
CA PRO A 9 -0.33 3.42 -0.68
C PRO A 9 -0.49 3.93 -2.11
N VAL A 10 -0.98 5.16 -2.24
CA VAL A 10 -1.10 5.85 -3.52
C VAL A 10 0.29 6.32 -3.95
N GLU A 11 0.64 6.05 -5.21
CA GLU A 11 1.90 6.53 -5.77
C GLU A 11 1.89 8.06 -5.88
N PRO A 12 2.95 8.75 -5.41
CA PRO A 12 3.03 10.20 -5.50
C PRO A 12 3.20 10.67 -6.93
N LEU A 13 2.56 11.80 -7.27
CA LEU A 13 2.72 12.44 -8.56
C LEU A 13 4.05 13.22 -8.62
N PRO A 14 4.59 13.47 -9.83
CA PRO A 14 5.77 14.32 -9.99
C PRO A 14 5.63 15.71 -9.36
N GLY A 15 4.41 16.27 -9.35
CA GLY A 15 4.12 17.58 -8.75
C GLY A 15 4.01 17.59 -7.23
N ASP A 16 3.92 16.42 -6.59
CA ASP A 16 3.91 16.32 -5.12
C ASP A 16 5.33 16.45 -4.53
N CYS A 17 6.35 16.22 -5.36
CA CYS A 17 7.73 16.43 -4.98
C CYS A 17 8.11 17.91 -5.18
N CYS A 18 8.59 18.55 -4.10
CA CYS A 18 9.04 19.94 -4.16
C CYS A 18 10.25 20.14 -5.08
N GLY A 19 11.03 19.10 -5.41
CA GLY A 19 12.21 19.15 -6.28
C GLY A 19 13.45 19.86 -5.69
N GLU A 20 13.28 20.60 -4.60
CA GLU A 20 14.30 21.51 -4.04
C GLU A 20 15.15 20.86 -2.93
N GLY A 21 15.07 19.53 -2.74
CA GLY A 21 15.80 18.82 -1.68
C GLY A 21 15.17 18.97 -0.29
N CYS A 22 13.84 19.02 -0.21
CA CYS A 22 13.14 19.08 1.07
C CYS A 22 13.55 17.94 2.03
N PRO A 23 13.61 18.17 3.34
CA PRO A 23 14.07 17.18 4.33
C PRO A 23 13.15 15.95 4.46
N ARG A 24 11.94 16.01 3.90
CA ARG A 24 11.03 14.86 3.75
C ARG A 24 10.54 14.81 2.32
N CYS A 25 11.15 13.96 1.50
CA CYS A 25 10.70 13.72 0.14
C CYS A 25 9.41 12.90 0.15
N VAL A 26 8.45 13.23 -0.72
CA VAL A 26 7.20 12.46 -0.85
C VAL A 26 7.48 11.01 -1.27
N TYR A 27 8.53 10.80 -2.07
CA TYR A 27 8.97 9.47 -2.48
C TYR A 27 9.49 8.65 -1.29
N ASP A 28 10.30 9.24 -0.40
CA ASP A 28 10.77 8.56 0.82
C ASP A 28 9.60 8.15 1.72
N ILE A 29 8.63 9.05 1.91
CA ILE A 29 7.41 8.77 2.69
C ILE A 29 6.62 7.61 2.07
N HIS A 30 6.51 7.61 0.75
CA HIS A 30 5.83 6.56 0.00
C HIS A 30 6.56 5.21 0.12
N GLU A 31 7.88 5.19 0.04
CA GLU A 31 8.68 3.97 0.26
C GLU A 31 8.51 3.42 1.67
N GLU A 32 8.56 4.27 2.70
CA GLU A 32 8.28 3.86 4.08
C GLU A 32 6.85 3.27 4.22
N ALA A 33 5.87 3.86 3.53
CA ALA A 33 4.50 3.37 3.52
C ALA A 33 4.35 2.03 2.79
N LEU A 34 5.07 1.85 1.68
CA LEU A 34 5.13 0.60 0.93
C LEU A 34 5.68 -0.54 1.79
N VAL A 35 6.76 -0.31 2.54
CA VAL A 35 7.34 -1.31 3.45
C VAL A 35 6.30 -1.74 4.49
N ARG A 36 5.61 -0.79 5.13
CA ARG A 36 4.53 -1.09 6.10
C ARG A 36 3.39 -1.88 5.46
N TYR A 37 2.98 -1.49 4.26
CA TYR A 37 1.94 -2.19 3.51
C TYR A 37 2.32 -3.64 3.21
N GLN A 38 3.55 -3.90 2.74
CA GLN A 38 4.02 -5.25 2.43
C GLN A 38 4.04 -6.15 3.67
N GLN A 39 4.51 -5.62 4.81
CA GLN A 39 4.51 -6.34 6.08
C GLN A 39 3.08 -6.69 6.54
N ALA A 40 2.18 -5.70 6.49
CA ALA A 40 0.77 -5.91 6.85
C ALA A 40 0.10 -6.92 5.91
N LEU A 41 0.42 -6.86 4.61
CA LEU A 41 -0.15 -7.76 3.60
C LEU A 41 0.31 -9.19 3.83
N ALA A 42 1.59 -9.40 4.12
CA ALA A 42 2.14 -10.73 4.44
C ALA A 42 1.49 -11.32 5.70
N ALA A 43 1.33 -10.52 6.76
CA ALA A 43 0.64 -10.95 7.98
C ALA A 43 -0.81 -11.35 7.68
N TRP A 44 -1.53 -10.49 6.97
CA TRP A 44 -2.91 -10.77 6.58
C TRP A 44 -3.02 -12.04 5.71
N GLN A 45 -2.10 -12.27 4.76
CA GLN A 45 -2.07 -13.48 3.93
C GLN A 45 -1.82 -14.74 4.73
N ALA A 46 -0.92 -14.69 5.73
CA ALA A 46 -0.64 -15.81 6.62
C ALA A 46 -1.86 -16.19 7.48
N GLU A 47 -2.65 -15.20 7.90
CA GLU A 47 -3.89 -15.42 8.67
C GLU A 47 -5.06 -15.91 7.79
N ASN A 48 -5.11 -15.52 6.52
CA ASN A 48 -6.28 -15.74 5.66
C ASN A 48 -6.12 -16.86 4.62
N GLY A 49 -4.97 -17.53 4.54
CA GLY A 49 -4.73 -18.65 3.62
C GLY A 49 -4.92 -18.24 2.16
N GLU A 50 -3.97 -17.47 1.62
CA GLU A 50 -3.77 -17.14 0.20
C GLU A 50 -5.03 -17.10 -0.70
N GLY A 51 -5.64 -15.91 -0.84
CA GLY A 51 -6.64 -15.71 -1.89
C GLY A 51 -7.63 -14.59 -1.68
N SER A 52 -7.21 -13.41 -1.28
CA SER A 52 -8.09 -12.23 -1.44
C SER A 52 -7.28 -11.02 -1.87
N GLY A 53 -7.30 -10.74 -3.16
CA GLY A 53 -6.75 -9.52 -3.73
C GLY A 53 -7.30 -9.17 -5.09
N ALA A 54 -8.34 -9.89 -5.51
CA ALA A 54 -9.10 -9.63 -6.71
C ALA A 54 -10.57 -9.98 -6.40
N GLN A 55 -11.25 -9.11 -5.67
CA GLN A 55 -12.71 -9.07 -5.61
C GLN A 55 -13.06 -7.63 -6.03
N SER A 56 -13.90 -7.32 -7.00
CA SER A 56 -14.96 -8.09 -7.65
C SER A 56 -15.32 -7.39 -8.97
N MET A 57 -15.25 -8.09 -10.10
CA MET A 57 -16.08 -7.77 -11.26
C MET A 57 -16.76 -9.06 -11.73
N ARG A 58 -17.76 -9.49 -10.95
CA ARG A 58 -18.83 -10.34 -11.47
C ARG A 58 -19.88 -9.44 -12.10
N ALA A 59 -19.75 -9.20 -13.41
CA ALA A 59 -20.79 -8.56 -14.20
C ALA A 59 -21.54 -9.63 -15.00
N GLY A 60 -22.82 -9.79 -14.65
CA GLY A 60 -23.96 -10.23 -15.47
C GLY A 60 -23.79 -11.47 -16.35
#